data_AF-U6JRY0-F1
#
_entry.id   AF-U6JRY0-F1
#
_cell.length_a   1.000
_cell.length_b   1.000
_cell.length_c   1.000
_cell.angle_alpha   90.00
_cell.angle_beta   90.00
_cell.angle_gamma   90.00
#
_symmetry.space_group_name_H-M   'P 1'
#
loop_
_entity.id
_entity.type
_entity.pdbx_description
1 polymer ?
#
loop_
_entity_poly.entity_id
_entity_poly.type
_entity_poly.pdbx_seq_one_letter_code
_entity_poly.pdbx_strand_id
1 'polypeptide(L)'
;MLGRFPHPIGVYTQLPPTTTAQVDVFEAATAHRLRVLHFLDEKFGLDSSTNPAVLRAAPSTPAAAAAAAAAAAAAADGAAAAKPLYIQLEEMLQEGGLMLPPAAAATAAEQQRREMAERDAISHFALRIAFSRDRDKQRWFIQQESRLLMYRFDRLTAFRSLDDGSQSLLSAFLQQEGLNYTCIPRPRDPVAGAPAEKLWRAATGFLRFEEFCLQVPCFPDAGQLVRNRRVHIQNMMAYVPDFELGTVICGRLRAVITASFELLEGRQLTLQNTVFSDSRVGKLLSAAPNVYLGRDFNSNATKSTEERLTPALIKQVYRHSFPPCMRRLYESYMAEHHMRHGGRMQLWLFFKGAGMTLEENLQFNRQIWREPQKFDKEHAYNIRHMYGLEGKRANYAPLRCSQIITTNSQHLQQQQQQQQQQQQQQVQQQQDHCSSRSKP
;
A
#
# COMPACT_ATOMS: atom_id res chain seq x y z
N MET A 1 19.77 -5.18 18.71
CA MET A 1 19.06 -6.48 18.56
C MET A 1 18.56 -6.91 19.93
N LEU A 2 17.38 -7.52 19.99
CA LEU A 2 16.73 -7.90 21.24
C LEU A 2 17.15 -9.32 21.67
N GLY A 3 18.37 -9.46 22.21
CA GLY A 3 18.86 -10.72 22.78
C GLY A 3 18.77 -11.93 21.82
N ARG A 4 17.98 -12.95 22.19
CA ARG A 4 17.79 -14.20 21.43
C ARG A 4 16.81 -14.09 20.26
N PHE A 5 16.19 -12.94 20.04
CA PHE A 5 15.19 -12.78 18.99
C PHE A 5 15.83 -12.85 17.58
N PRO A 6 15.34 -13.72 16.68
CA PRO A 6 15.99 -13.97 15.39
C PRO A 6 15.87 -12.84 14.37
N HIS A 7 14.88 -11.94 14.51
CA HIS A 7 14.65 -10.87 13.54
C HIS A 7 15.23 -9.53 14.02
N PRO A 8 15.93 -8.79 13.15
CA PRO A 8 16.07 -7.35 13.30
C PRO A 8 14.70 -6.70 13.32
N ILE A 9 14.44 -5.83 14.28
CA ILE A 9 13.19 -5.08 14.38
C ILE A 9 13.46 -3.66 14.87
N GLY A 10 12.81 -2.70 14.23
CA GLY A 10 12.91 -1.28 14.55
C GLY A 10 11.97 -0.45 13.69
N VAL A 11 11.74 0.81 14.06
CA VAL A 11 10.98 1.76 13.21
C VAL A 11 11.88 2.56 12.27
N TYR A 12 13.19 2.29 12.30
CA TYR A 12 14.21 2.86 11.41
C TYR A 12 14.17 4.40 11.38
N THR A 13 14.18 5.01 12.56
CA THR A 13 14.22 6.48 12.73
C THR A 13 15.57 7.06 12.29
N GLN A 14 16.67 6.36 12.60
CA GLN A 14 18.03 6.77 12.28
C GLN A 14 18.82 5.56 11.75
N LEU A 15 19.82 5.85 10.91
CA LEU A 15 20.80 4.84 10.52
C LEU A 15 21.70 4.55 11.74
N PRO A 16 22.15 3.29 11.95
CA PRO A 16 23.13 3.01 12.98
C PRO A 16 24.41 3.86 12.77
N PRO A 17 25.06 4.34 13.85
CA PRO A 17 26.09 5.39 13.78
C PRO A 17 27.41 4.97 13.12
N THR A 18 27.63 3.68 12.87
CA THR A 18 28.90 3.10 12.37
C THR A 18 28.62 2.11 11.24
N THR A 19 27.82 2.53 10.27
CA THR A 19 27.43 1.64 9.19
C THR A 19 28.29 1.88 7.95
N THR A 20 29.35 1.09 7.81
CA THR A 20 30.08 0.90 6.56
C THR A 20 29.81 -0.51 6.05
N ALA A 21 29.49 -0.65 4.77
CA ALA A 21 29.29 -1.95 4.14
C ALA A 21 30.05 -2.01 2.82
N GLN A 22 30.52 -3.21 2.50
CA GLN A 22 31.03 -3.50 1.17
C GLN A 22 29.90 -3.39 0.14
N VAL A 23 30.23 -3.01 -1.09
CA VAL A 23 29.24 -2.71 -2.14
C VAL A 23 28.41 -3.95 -2.47
N ASP A 24 29.04 -5.11 -2.57
CA ASP A 24 28.38 -6.41 -2.77
C ASP A 24 27.37 -6.73 -1.66
N VAL A 25 27.73 -6.49 -0.39
CA VAL A 25 26.82 -6.66 0.76
C VAL A 25 25.64 -5.69 0.67
N PHE A 26 25.90 -4.43 0.32
CA PHE A 26 24.87 -3.42 0.12
C PHE A 26 23.89 -3.82 -1.01
N GLU A 27 24.41 -4.24 -2.15
CA GLU A 27 23.61 -4.64 -3.31
C GLU A 27 22.78 -5.88 -3.00
N ALA A 28 23.41 -6.91 -2.43
CA ALA A 28 22.75 -8.15 -2.06
C ALA A 28 21.64 -7.92 -1.04
N ALA A 29 21.90 -7.17 0.04
CA ALA A 29 20.89 -6.89 1.07
C ALA A 29 19.71 -6.08 0.50
N THR A 30 20.00 -5.07 -0.34
CA THR A 30 18.97 -4.24 -0.98
C THR A 30 18.10 -5.06 -1.94
N ALA A 31 18.71 -5.90 -2.77
CA ALA A 31 17.99 -6.76 -3.71
C ALA A 31 17.14 -7.81 -2.98
N HIS A 32 17.67 -8.45 -1.93
CA HIS A 32 16.91 -9.43 -1.14
C HIS A 32 15.74 -8.79 -0.42
N ARG A 33 15.93 -7.61 0.20
CA ARG A 33 14.81 -6.88 0.84
C ARG A 33 13.73 -6.57 -0.19
N LEU A 34 14.11 -6.08 -1.37
CA LEU A 34 13.15 -5.81 -2.44
C LEU A 34 12.38 -7.07 -2.86
N ARG A 35 13.05 -8.23 -3.00
CA ARG A 35 12.40 -9.52 -3.28
C ARG A 35 11.40 -9.91 -2.18
N VAL A 36 11.75 -9.71 -0.91
CA VAL A 36 10.85 -9.95 0.23
C VAL A 36 9.62 -9.04 0.16
N LEU A 37 9.80 -7.75 -0.16
CA LEU A 37 8.68 -6.81 -0.28
C LEU A 37 7.76 -7.18 -1.47
N HIS A 38 8.32 -7.64 -2.59
CA HIS A 38 7.50 -8.15 -3.71
C HIS A 38 6.76 -9.44 -3.36
N PHE A 39 7.40 -10.36 -2.62
CA PHE A 39 6.74 -11.57 -2.14
C PHE A 39 5.53 -11.21 -1.27
N LEU A 40 5.69 -10.27 -0.33
CA LEU A 40 4.57 -9.79 0.51
C LEU A 40 3.47 -9.16 -0.34
N ASP A 41 3.83 -8.37 -1.36
CA ASP A 41 2.85 -7.75 -2.25
C ASP A 41 2.05 -8.79 -3.04
N GLU A 42 2.74 -9.78 -3.61
CA GLU A 42 2.13 -10.85 -4.39
C GLU A 42 1.19 -11.71 -3.54
N LYS A 43 1.62 -12.10 -2.32
CA LYS A 43 0.86 -13.03 -1.48
C LYS A 43 -0.32 -12.37 -0.78
N PHE A 44 -0.22 -11.11 -0.39
CA PHE A 44 -1.37 -10.35 0.12
C PHE A 44 -2.32 -9.93 -1.01
N GLY A 45 -1.82 -9.79 -2.24
CA GLY A 45 -2.62 -9.41 -3.40
C GLY A 45 -3.35 -8.08 -3.19
N LEU A 46 -4.68 -8.11 -3.30
CA LEU A 46 -5.53 -6.91 -3.15
C LEU A 46 -5.85 -6.55 -1.69
N ASP A 47 -5.43 -7.36 -0.71
CA ASP A 47 -5.72 -7.09 0.70
C ASP A 47 -4.90 -5.90 1.21
N SER A 48 -5.53 -4.76 1.49
CA SER A 48 -4.85 -3.60 2.07
C SER A 48 -4.37 -3.77 3.52
N SER A 49 -4.68 -4.90 4.15
CA SER A 49 -4.30 -5.22 5.52
C SER A 49 -2.79 -5.35 5.70
N THR A 50 -2.35 -5.10 6.93
CA THR A 50 -1.01 -5.40 7.45
C THR A 50 -1.02 -6.60 8.40
N ASN A 51 -2.16 -7.28 8.56
CA ASN A 51 -2.32 -8.41 9.47
C ASN A 51 -1.51 -9.63 8.98
N PRO A 52 -0.54 -10.11 9.77
CA PRO A 52 0.29 -11.25 9.38
C PRO A 52 -0.45 -12.59 9.33
N ALA A 53 -1.70 -12.66 9.79
CA ALA A 53 -2.53 -13.86 9.69
C ALA A 53 -2.67 -14.40 8.25
N VAL A 54 -2.62 -13.52 7.24
CA VAL A 54 -2.62 -13.91 5.81
C VAL A 54 -1.46 -14.86 5.48
N LEU A 55 -0.32 -14.70 6.14
CA LEU A 55 0.86 -15.56 5.93
C LEU A 55 0.75 -16.93 6.62
N ARG A 56 -0.22 -17.08 7.55
CA ARG A 56 -0.53 -18.34 8.22
C ARG A 56 -1.64 -19.12 7.50
N ALA A 57 -2.52 -18.42 6.79
CA ALA A 57 -3.58 -19.05 6.00
C ALA A 57 -2.97 -19.78 4.80
N ALA A 58 -3.39 -21.04 4.57
CA ALA A 58 -3.11 -21.75 3.32
C ALA A 58 -3.68 -20.94 2.13
N PRO A 59 -3.07 -21.01 0.93
CA PRO A 59 -3.42 -20.13 -0.18
C PRO A 59 -4.88 -20.31 -0.62
N SER A 60 -5.73 -19.34 -0.29
CA SER A 60 -7.12 -19.26 -0.74
C SER A 60 -7.30 -18.10 -1.72
N THR A 61 -6.62 -18.13 -2.88
CA THR A 61 -7.14 -17.36 -4.02
C THR A 61 -8.14 -18.24 -4.77
N PRO A 62 -9.28 -17.70 -5.24
CA PRO A 62 -10.24 -18.47 -6.06
C PRO A 62 -9.58 -19.09 -7.30
N ALA A 63 -8.57 -18.41 -7.86
CA ALA A 63 -7.77 -18.91 -8.98
C ALA A 63 -6.84 -20.08 -8.59
N ALA A 64 -6.23 -20.06 -7.39
CA ALA A 64 -5.43 -21.17 -6.88
C ALA A 64 -6.31 -22.36 -6.45
N ALA A 65 -7.51 -22.12 -5.94
CA ALA A 65 -8.49 -23.16 -5.65
C ALA A 65 -8.99 -23.85 -6.92
N ALA A 66 -9.22 -23.10 -8.01
CA ALA A 66 -9.57 -23.65 -9.32
C ALA A 66 -8.40 -24.42 -9.96
N ALA A 67 -7.16 -23.92 -9.84
CA ALA A 67 -5.96 -24.60 -10.32
C ALA A 67 -5.64 -25.88 -9.51
N ALA A 68 -5.86 -25.84 -8.18
CA ALA A 68 -5.72 -27.01 -7.32
C ALA A 68 -6.82 -28.06 -7.57
N ALA A 69 -8.05 -27.63 -7.88
CA ALA A 69 -9.13 -28.55 -8.30
C ALA A 69 -8.84 -29.19 -9.66
N ALA A 70 -8.21 -28.46 -10.59
CA ALA A 70 -7.76 -28.99 -11.88
C ALA A 70 -6.55 -29.94 -11.73
N ALA A 71 -5.61 -29.64 -10.82
CA ALA A 71 -4.46 -30.50 -10.53
C ALA A 71 -4.85 -31.78 -9.74
N ALA A 72 -5.87 -31.69 -8.88
CA ALA A 72 -6.42 -32.83 -8.13
C ALA A 72 -7.10 -33.87 -9.04
N ALA A 73 -7.48 -33.50 -10.27
CA ALA A 73 -7.99 -34.43 -11.27
C ALA A 73 -6.88 -35.17 -12.04
N ALA A 74 -5.59 -34.81 -11.86
CA ALA A 74 -4.51 -35.27 -12.74
C ALA A 74 -3.27 -35.89 -12.07
N ALA A 75 -3.20 -36.02 -10.73
CA ALA A 75 -1.99 -36.55 -10.09
C ALA A 75 -2.25 -37.64 -9.04
N ALA A 76 -2.22 -38.89 -9.50
CA ALA A 76 -1.67 -39.99 -8.73
C ALA A 76 -0.14 -39.91 -8.86
N ASP A 77 0.52 -39.13 -8.00
CA ASP A 77 1.90 -39.34 -7.53
C ASP A 77 2.36 -38.15 -6.65
N GLY A 78 2.66 -38.46 -5.38
CA GLY A 78 3.66 -37.80 -4.52
C GLY A 78 3.87 -36.28 -4.53
N ALA A 79 2.84 -35.43 -4.48
CA ALA A 79 3.04 -33.99 -4.26
C ALA A 79 3.19 -33.66 -2.77
N ALA A 80 4.42 -33.36 -2.32
CA ALA A 80 4.71 -32.84 -0.98
C ALA A 80 3.87 -31.57 -0.69
N ALA A 81 3.18 -31.54 0.45
CA ALA A 81 2.33 -30.41 0.84
C ALA A 81 3.11 -29.08 0.79
N ALA A 82 2.56 -28.08 0.10
CA ALA A 82 3.20 -26.79 -0.07
C ALA A 82 3.46 -26.12 1.30
N LYS A 83 4.70 -25.67 1.53
CA LYS A 83 5.11 -25.00 2.78
C LYS A 83 4.22 -23.77 3.06
N PRO A 84 3.81 -23.52 4.31
CA PRO A 84 3.14 -22.28 4.70
C PRO A 84 3.90 -21.03 4.24
N LEU A 85 3.16 -19.96 3.91
CA LEU A 85 3.75 -18.74 3.33
C LEU A 85 4.74 -18.06 4.29
N TYR A 86 4.50 -18.12 5.60
CA TYR A 86 5.44 -17.57 6.57
C TYR A 86 6.80 -18.30 6.58
N ILE A 87 6.84 -19.62 6.26
CA ILE A 87 8.10 -20.37 6.18
C ILE A 87 8.88 -19.91 4.95
N GLN A 88 8.20 -19.73 3.83
CA GLN A 88 8.82 -19.20 2.61
C GLN A 88 9.39 -17.78 2.85
N LEU A 89 8.67 -16.94 3.59
CA LEU A 89 9.14 -15.61 3.97
C LEU A 89 10.41 -15.69 4.85
N GLU A 90 10.43 -16.58 5.84
CA GLU A 90 11.59 -16.77 6.72
C GLU A 90 12.81 -17.31 5.95
N GLU A 91 12.61 -18.24 5.01
CA GLU A 91 13.66 -18.75 4.12
C GLU A 91 14.26 -17.60 3.29
N MET A 92 13.43 -16.76 2.66
CA MET A 92 13.90 -15.58 1.91
C MET A 92 14.65 -14.56 2.78
N LEU A 93 14.18 -14.36 4.01
CA LEU A 93 14.84 -13.45 4.96
C LEU A 93 16.20 -14.00 5.41
N GLN A 94 16.33 -15.31 5.61
CA GLN A 94 17.58 -15.97 5.98
C GLN A 94 18.58 -15.95 4.82
N GLU A 95 18.14 -16.28 3.60
CA GLU A 95 18.96 -16.19 2.39
C GLU A 95 19.57 -14.79 2.20
N GLY A 96 18.80 -13.74 2.48
CA GLY A 96 19.25 -12.35 2.40
C GLY A 96 20.07 -11.86 3.58
N GLY A 97 20.30 -12.70 4.61
CA GLY A 97 20.93 -12.26 5.85
C GLY A 97 20.17 -11.16 6.58
N LEU A 98 18.83 -11.16 6.45
CA LEU A 98 17.88 -10.24 7.09
C LEU A 98 17.16 -10.88 8.29
N MET A 99 17.51 -12.12 8.63
CA MET A 99 17.02 -12.89 9.77
C MET A 99 18.06 -13.95 10.15
N LEU A 100 18.29 -14.15 11.46
CA LEU A 100 19.10 -15.27 11.95
C LEU A 100 18.26 -16.54 11.91
N PRO A 101 18.83 -17.68 11.48
CA PRO A 101 18.19 -18.97 11.68
C PRO A 101 17.79 -19.15 13.16
N PRO A 102 16.57 -19.62 13.48
CA PRO A 102 16.11 -19.69 14.87
C PRO A 102 17.06 -20.44 15.81
N ALA A 103 17.66 -21.54 15.33
CA ALA A 103 18.66 -22.31 16.08
C ALA A 103 19.95 -21.51 16.37
N ALA A 104 20.38 -20.67 15.42
CA ALA A 104 21.57 -19.84 15.57
C ALA A 104 21.31 -18.57 16.40
N ALA A 105 20.07 -18.07 16.43
CA ALA A 105 19.73 -16.83 17.14
C ALA A 105 19.97 -16.92 18.66
N ALA A 106 19.79 -18.10 19.25
CA ALA A 106 20.01 -18.33 20.67
C ALA A 106 21.49 -18.23 21.07
N THR A 107 22.42 -18.64 20.19
CA THR A 107 23.86 -18.72 20.46
C THR A 107 24.70 -17.71 19.68
N ALA A 108 24.09 -16.93 18.79
CA ALA A 108 24.78 -15.95 17.96
C ALA A 108 25.62 -14.99 18.81
N ALA A 109 26.83 -14.68 18.35
CA ALA A 109 27.67 -13.66 18.95
C ALA A 109 27.03 -12.27 18.76
N GLU A 110 27.32 -11.33 19.67
CA GLU A 110 26.78 -9.98 19.58
C GLU A 110 27.21 -9.27 18.28
N GLN A 111 28.43 -9.52 17.84
CA GLN A 111 28.95 -9.02 16.57
C GLN A 111 28.09 -9.49 15.36
N GLN A 112 27.74 -10.78 15.33
CA GLN A 112 26.91 -11.34 14.25
C GLN A 112 25.49 -10.75 14.26
N ARG A 113 24.92 -10.54 15.47
CA ARG A 113 23.62 -9.87 15.63
C ARG A 113 23.67 -8.42 15.11
N ARG A 114 24.76 -7.71 15.41
CA ARG A 114 24.97 -6.34 14.98
C ARG A 114 25.10 -6.23 13.47
N GLU A 115 25.94 -7.06 12.84
CA GLU A 115 26.13 -7.08 11.38
C GLU A 115 24.81 -7.33 10.65
N MET A 116 23.97 -8.23 11.18
CA MET A 116 22.65 -8.48 10.60
C MET A 116 21.70 -7.29 10.74
N ALA A 117 21.66 -6.64 11.91
CA ALA A 117 20.84 -5.46 12.12
C ALA A 117 21.29 -4.29 11.23
N GLU A 118 22.60 -4.14 11.03
CA GLU A 118 23.17 -3.17 10.11
C GLU A 118 22.76 -3.48 8.65
N ARG A 119 22.88 -4.74 8.19
CA ARG A 119 22.41 -5.15 6.85
C ARG A 119 20.92 -4.87 6.62
N ASP A 120 20.10 -5.17 7.63
CA ASP A 120 18.66 -4.90 7.58
C ASP A 120 18.35 -3.40 7.53
N ALA A 121 19.04 -2.58 8.31
CA ALA A 121 18.91 -1.13 8.27
C ALA A 121 19.38 -0.55 6.92
N ILE A 122 20.55 -0.94 6.43
CA ILE A 122 21.12 -0.47 5.16
C ILE A 122 20.15 -0.71 4.01
N SER A 123 19.67 -1.96 3.88
CA SER A 123 18.75 -2.32 2.80
C SER A 123 17.44 -1.52 2.87
N HIS A 124 16.93 -1.26 4.07
CA HIS A 124 15.76 -0.40 4.26
C HIS A 124 16.01 1.05 3.79
N PHE A 125 17.10 1.67 4.24
CA PHE A 125 17.43 3.05 3.86
C PHE A 125 17.84 3.19 2.39
N ALA A 126 18.50 2.19 1.81
CA ALA A 126 18.79 2.13 0.38
C ALA A 126 17.50 2.17 -0.46
N LEU A 127 16.49 1.38 -0.08
CA LEU A 127 15.20 1.40 -0.75
C LEU A 127 14.43 2.72 -0.53
N ARG A 128 14.57 3.39 0.62
CA ARG A 128 14.03 4.76 0.79
C ARG A 128 14.62 5.73 -0.23
N ILE A 129 15.92 5.64 -0.52
CA ILE A 129 16.55 6.46 -1.56
C ILE A 129 16.01 6.09 -2.94
N ALA A 130 15.98 4.79 -3.28
CA ALA A 130 15.51 4.32 -4.57
C ALA A 130 14.05 4.75 -4.86
N PHE A 131 13.17 4.63 -3.87
CA PHE A 131 11.73 4.91 -4.00
C PHE A 131 11.36 6.38 -3.76
N SER A 132 12.34 7.28 -3.60
CA SER A 132 12.08 8.68 -3.19
C SER A 132 11.32 9.52 -4.22
N ARG A 133 11.31 9.14 -5.50
CA ARG A 133 10.82 10.00 -6.59
C ARG A 133 9.32 9.89 -6.88
N ASP A 134 8.73 8.70 -6.73
CA ASP A 134 7.38 8.39 -7.20
C ASP A 134 6.45 8.11 -6.02
N ARG A 135 5.45 8.98 -5.82
CA ARG A 135 4.47 8.91 -4.73
C ARG A 135 3.69 7.58 -4.70
N ASP A 136 3.45 6.94 -5.83
CA ASP A 136 2.74 5.67 -5.88
C ASP A 136 3.65 4.54 -5.40
N LYS A 137 4.91 4.57 -5.82
CA LYS A 137 5.93 3.60 -5.37
C LYS A 137 6.28 3.80 -3.89
N GLN A 138 6.29 5.04 -3.40
CA GLN A 138 6.41 5.33 -1.96
C GLN A 138 5.28 4.68 -1.15
N ARG A 139 4.03 4.83 -1.60
CA ARG A 139 2.87 4.21 -0.93
C ARG A 139 2.96 2.69 -0.92
N TRP A 140 3.39 2.11 -2.05
CA TRP A 140 3.67 0.67 -2.13
C TRP A 140 4.75 0.25 -1.13
N PHE A 141 5.89 0.94 -1.11
CA PHE A 141 7.01 0.65 -0.20
C PHE A 141 6.58 0.73 1.27
N ILE A 142 5.89 1.81 1.66
CA ILE A 142 5.35 1.98 3.03
C ILE A 142 4.44 0.82 3.40
N GLN A 143 3.57 0.38 2.49
CA GLN A 143 2.65 -0.73 2.74
C GLN A 143 3.39 -2.05 2.94
N GLN A 144 4.35 -2.39 2.08
CA GLN A 144 5.10 -3.65 2.21
C GLN A 144 5.99 -3.67 3.45
N GLU A 145 6.66 -2.55 3.76
CA GLU A 145 7.44 -2.41 4.99
C GLU A 145 6.57 -2.51 6.25
N SER A 146 5.35 -1.95 6.19
CA SER A 146 4.37 -2.11 7.27
C SER A 146 3.99 -3.58 7.48
N ARG A 147 3.79 -4.35 6.41
CA ARG A 147 3.51 -5.79 6.47
C ARG A 147 4.69 -6.56 7.06
N LEU A 148 5.91 -6.26 6.62
CA LEU A 148 7.12 -6.91 7.14
C LEU A 148 7.32 -6.61 8.63
N LEU A 149 7.13 -5.35 9.05
CA LEU A 149 7.21 -4.96 10.46
C LEU A 149 6.16 -5.67 11.30
N MET A 150 4.90 -5.71 10.84
CA MET A 150 3.81 -6.39 11.56
C MET A 150 4.06 -7.89 11.71
N TYR A 151 4.64 -8.54 10.69
CA TYR A 151 5.08 -9.92 10.79
C TYR A 151 6.14 -10.10 11.88
N ARG A 152 7.20 -9.28 11.85
CA ARG A 152 8.28 -9.34 12.86
C ARG A 152 7.76 -9.03 14.26
N PHE A 153 6.81 -8.10 14.38
CA PHE A 153 6.18 -7.75 15.65
C PHE A 153 5.31 -8.88 16.20
N ASP A 154 4.50 -9.54 15.37
CA ASP A 154 3.73 -10.73 15.77
C ASP A 154 4.66 -11.84 16.32
N ARG A 155 5.79 -12.09 15.64
CA ARG A 155 6.83 -13.02 16.13
C ARG A 155 7.44 -12.58 17.46
N LEU A 156 7.72 -11.29 17.64
CA LEU A 156 8.23 -10.75 18.89
C LEU A 156 7.23 -10.96 20.04
N THR A 157 5.95 -10.69 19.80
CA THR A 157 4.89 -10.87 20.80
C THR A 157 4.61 -12.33 21.11
N ALA A 158 4.80 -13.23 20.13
CA ALA A 158 4.71 -14.68 20.35
C ALA A 158 5.92 -15.23 21.12
N PHE A 159 7.07 -14.56 21.08
CA PHE A 159 8.28 -14.92 21.85
C PHE A 159 8.18 -14.53 23.34
N ARG A 160 6.98 -14.27 23.88
CA ARG A 160 6.81 -13.97 25.31
C ARG A 160 7.19 -15.19 26.16
N SER A 161 8.41 -15.18 26.68
CA SER A 161 8.82 -16.05 27.79
C SER A 161 8.06 -15.59 29.02
N LEU A 162 7.19 -16.44 29.54
CA LEU A 162 6.36 -16.17 30.72
C LEU A 162 7.14 -16.26 32.04
N ASP A 163 8.42 -16.66 32.01
CA ASP A 163 9.04 -17.25 33.20
C ASP A 163 10.25 -16.53 33.81
N ASP A 164 10.60 -15.29 33.45
CA ASP A 164 11.68 -14.61 34.17
C ASP A 164 11.40 -13.12 34.37
N GLY A 165 11.59 -12.65 35.61
CA GLY A 165 11.47 -11.24 36.05
C GLY A 165 12.45 -10.25 35.38
N SER A 166 12.97 -10.60 34.20
CA SER A 166 13.65 -9.74 33.26
C SER A 166 12.64 -8.93 32.42
N GLN A 167 13.02 -7.73 31.99
CA GLN A 167 12.22 -6.94 31.06
C GLN A 167 11.86 -7.78 29.82
N SER A 168 10.57 -8.00 29.56
CA SER A 168 10.10 -8.71 28.37
C SER A 168 10.76 -8.17 27.09
N LEU A 169 10.97 -9.01 26.07
CA LEU A 169 11.53 -8.54 24.78
C LEU A 169 10.73 -7.38 24.17
N LEU A 170 9.42 -7.36 24.42
CA LEU A 170 8.55 -6.24 24.04
C LEU A 170 8.95 -4.95 24.75
N SER A 171 9.19 -4.97 26.06
CA SER A 171 9.66 -3.79 26.79
C SER A 171 11.04 -3.32 26.32
N ALA A 172 11.97 -4.23 26.02
CA ALA A 172 13.27 -3.89 25.45
C ALA A 172 13.13 -3.27 24.03
N PHE A 173 12.20 -3.77 23.21
CA PHE A 173 11.87 -3.17 21.91
C PHE A 173 11.34 -1.74 22.06
N LEU A 174 10.35 -1.55 22.94
CA LEU A 174 9.76 -0.23 23.18
C LEU A 174 10.83 0.74 23.67
N GLN A 175 11.70 0.33 24.60
CA GLN A 175 12.82 1.15 25.07
C GLN A 175 13.81 1.49 23.95
N GLN A 176 14.17 0.53 23.09
CA GLN A 176 15.04 0.76 21.92
C GLN A 176 14.48 1.85 21.00
N GLU A 177 13.16 1.85 20.77
CA GLU A 177 12.48 2.86 19.93
C GLU A 177 12.15 4.16 20.68
N GLY A 178 12.55 4.29 21.96
CA GLY A 178 12.26 5.45 22.81
C GLY A 178 10.78 5.58 23.16
N LEU A 179 10.04 4.47 23.19
CA LEU A 179 8.65 4.38 23.61
C LEU A 179 8.56 3.97 25.06
N ASN A 180 8.00 4.85 25.90
CA ASN A 180 7.72 4.57 27.29
C ASN A 180 6.21 4.65 27.52
N TYR A 181 5.54 3.52 27.39
CA TYR A 181 4.09 3.41 27.63
C TYR A 181 3.82 2.80 28.99
N THR A 182 2.95 3.44 29.77
CA THR A 182 2.55 2.94 31.08
C THR A 182 1.59 1.77 30.91
N CYS A 183 1.91 0.64 31.54
CA CYS A 183 1.02 -0.52 31.62
C CYS A 183 -0.01 -0.31 32.73
N ILE A 184 -1.27 -0.46 32.39
CA ILE A 184 -2.41 -0.39 33.30
C ILE A 184 -2.95 -1.81 33.43
N PRO A 185 -2.68 -2.51 34.53
CA PRO A 185 -3.20 -3.85 34.74
C PRO A 185 -4.69 -3.82 35.09
N ARG A 186 -5.38 -4.93 34.84
CA ARG A 186 -6.71 -5.16 35.38
C ARG A 186 -6.66 -5.08 36.91
N PRO A 187 -7.55 -4.31 37.56
CA PRO A 187 -7.66 -4.31 39.02
C PRO A 187 -7.92 -5.72 39.55
N ARG A 188 -7.06 -6.22 40.45
CA ARG A 188 -7.17 -7.57 41.05
C ARG A 188 -8.36 -7.66 42.02
N ASP A 189 -8.51 -6.64 42.87
CA ASP A 189 -9.62 -6.49 43.81
C ASP A 189 -10.49 -5.30 43.40
N PRO A 190 -11.45 -5.48 42.49
CA PRO A 190 -12.32 -4.40 42.01
C PRO A 190 -13.25 -3.91 43.12
N VAL A 191 -12.89 -2.78 43.75
CA VAL A 191 -13.79 -2.06 44.65
C VAL A 191 -14.75 -1.22 43.82
N ALA A 192 -16.03 -1.62 43.85
CA ALA A 192 -17.09 -0.96 43.09
C ALA A 192 -17.08 0.56 43.31
N GLY A 193 -16.79 1.31 42.24
CA GLY A 193 -16.78 2.77 42.24
C GLY A 193 -15.41 3.42 42.41
N ALA A 194 -14.35 2.65 42.67
CA ALA A 194 -12.98 3.15 42.68
C ALA A 194 -12.58 3.78 41.33
N PRO A 195 -11.78 4.86 41.30
CA PRO A 195 -11.37 5.52 40.06
C PRO A 195 -10.69 4.56 39.07
N ALA A 196 -9.83 3.66 39.56
CA ALA A 196 -9.14 2.68 38.74
C ALA A 196 -10.09 1.69 38.07
N GLU A 197 -11.15 1.24 38.76
CA GLU A 197 -12.14 0.33 38.19
C GLU A 197 -13.06 1.05 37.19
N LYS A 198 -13.51 2.28 37.52
CA LYS A 198 -14.28 3.10 36.57
C LYS A 198 -13.52 3.32 35.27
N LEU A 199 -12.24 3.67 35.39
CA LEU A 199 -11.33 3.84 34.26
C LEU A 199 -11.19 2.54 33.48
N TRP A 200 -10.89 1.43 34.16
CA TRP A 200 -10.74 0.13 33.53
C TRP A 200 -11.99 -0.29 32.76
N ARG A 201 -13.18 -0.15 33.36
CA ARG A 201 -14.46 -0.45 32.71
C ARG A 201 -14.74 0.45 31.51
N ALA A 202 -14.43 1.74 31.60
CA ALA A 202 -14.58 2.67 30.48
C ALA A 202 -13.60 2.35 29.33
N ALA A 203 -12.38 1.96 29.68
CA ALA A 203 -11.31 1.64 28.74
C ALA A 203 -11.50 0.28 28.05
N THR A 204 -12.04 -0.70 28.75
CA THR A 204 -12.15 -2.09 28.27
C THR A 204 -13.58 -2.57 28.06
N GLY A 205 -14.59 -1.71 28.28
CA GLY A 205 -16.01 -2.10 28.21
C GLY A 205 -16.47 -2.62 26.84
N PHE A 206 -15.72 -2.32 25.77
CA PHE A 206 -15.95 -2.83 24.42
C PHE A 206 -15.07 -4.04 24.05
N LEU A 207 -14.16 -4.44 24.94
CA LEU A 207 -13.19 -5.52 24.74
C LEU A 207 -13.63 -6.78 25.48
N ARG A 208 -13.28 -7.94 24.92
CA ARG A 208 -13.52 -9.23 25.57
C ARG A 208 -12.16 -9.77 26.03
N PHE A 209 -12.01 -9.93 27.34
CA PHE A 209 -10.85 -10.58 27.98
C PHE A 209 -9.49 -9.91 27.74
N GLU A 210 -9.27 -8.76 28.40
CA GLU A 210 -7.95 -8.13 28.51
C GLU A 210 -7.43 -8.19 29.95
N GLU A 211 -6.14 -8.48 30.10
CA GLU A 211 -5.45 -8.48 31.40
C GLU A 211 -4.75 -7.15 31.70
N PHE A 212 -4.42 -6.38 30.66
CA PHE A 212 -3.83 -5.05 30.80
C PHE A 212 -4.11 -4.17 29.57
N CYS A 213 -3.90 -2.87 29.70
CA CYS A 213 -3.91 -1.91 28.60
C CYS A 213 -2.67 -1.01 28.71
N LEU A 214 -2.25 -0.43 27.58
CA LEU A 214 -1.16 0.53 27.52
C LEU A 214 -1.71 1.93 27.38
N GLN A 215 -1.20 2.84 28.20
CA GLN A 215 -1.51 4.26 28.10
C GLN A 215 -0.57 4.89 27.06
N VAL A 216 -1.15 5.32 25.94
CA VAL A 216 -0.42 5.82 24.76
C VAL A 216 -0.90 7.24 24.42
N PRO A 217 -0.02 8.20 24.08
CA PRO A 217 -0.45 9.52 23.63
C PRO A 217 -1.38 9.44 22.40
N CYS A 218 -2.47 10.21 22.38
CA CYS A 218 -3.37 10.25 21.21
C CYS A 218 -2.66 10.74 19.95
N PHE A 219 -1.69 11.66 20.11
CA PHE A 219 -0.84 12.16 19.06
C PHE A 219 0.63 12.18 19.53
N PRO A 220 1.59 11.74 18.69
CA PRO A 220 1.41 11.22 17.33
C PRO A 220 1.02 9.73 17.26
N ASP A 221 1.06 9.01 18.39
CA ASP A 221 1.14 7.54 18.39
C ASP A 221 -0.19 6.82 18.11
N ALA A 222 -1.27 7.15 18.82
CA ALA A 222 -2.54 6.44 18.70
C ALA A 222 -3.54 7.05 17.70
N GLY A 223 -3.12 8.00 16.85
CA GLY A 223 -4.02 8.80 16.02
C GLY A 223 -4.96 7.99 15.10
N GLN A 224 -4.48 6.88 14.53
CA GLN A 224 -5.30 5.99 13.69
C GLN A 224 -6.38 5.25 14.50
N LEU A 225 -6.05 4.83 15.72
CA LEU A 225 -6.98 4.13 16.61
C LEU A 225 -8.07 5.08 17.11
N VAL A 226 -7.67 6.31 17.46
CA VAL A 226 -8.56 7.41 17.84
C VAL A 226 -9.52 7.75 16.71
N ARG A 227 -9.01 7.97 15.49
CA ARG A 227 -9.82 8.29 14.30
C ARG A 227 -10.91 7.25 14.05
N ASN A 228 -10.59 5.97 14.25
CA ASN A 228 -11.50 4.86 14.00
C ASN A 228 -12.33 4.47 15.23
N ARG A 229 -12.25 5.22 16.34
CA ARG A 229 -12.97 4.97 17.59
C ARG A 229 -12.75 3.55 18.15
N ARG A 230 -11.52 3.03 18.00
CA ARG A 230 -11.12 1.68 18.44
C ARG A 230 -10.57 1.63 19.86
N VAL A 231 -10.35 2.78 20.48
CA VAL A 231 -9.73 2.92 21.81
C VAL A 231 -10.49 3.96 22.62
N HIS A 232 -10.50 3.76 23.94
CA HIS A 232 -10.98 4.78 24.88
C HIS A 232 -9.95 5.90 25.02
N ILE A 233 -10.42 7.12 25.25
CA ILE A 233 -9.58 8.32 25.35
C ILE A 233 -9.94 9.08 26.62
N GLN A 234 -8.93 9.44 27.40
CA GLN A 234 -9.06 10.34 28.55
C GLN A 234 -7.79 11.19 28.67
N ASN A 235 -7.94 12.50 28.90
CA ASN A 235 -6.82 13.42 29.12
C ASN A 235 -5.73 13.36 28.03
N MET A 236 -6.13 13.34 26.76
CA MET A 236 -5.22 13.19 25.60
C MET A 236 -4.42 11.87 25.55
N MET A 237 -4.77 10.90 26.39
CA MET A 237 -4.21 9.56 26.40
C MET A 237 -5.24 8.55 25.87
N ALA A 238 -4.78 7.67 25.00
CA ALA A 238 -5.52 6.53 24.50
C ALA A 238 -5.16 5.27 25.31
N TYR A 239 -6.17 4.47 25.62
CA TYR A 239 -6.02 3.19 26.33
C TYR A 239 -6.04 2.08 25.29
N VAL A 240 -4.85 1.61 24.93
CA VAL A 240 -4.60 0.71 23.82
C VAL A 240 -4.45 -0.71 24.35
N PRO A 241 -5.28 -1.68 23.94
CA PRO A 241 -5.10 -3.07 24.32
C PRO A 241 -3.89 -3.69 23.62
N ASP A 242 -3.40 -4.81 24.15
CA ASP A 242 -2.16 -5.43 23.68
C ASP A 242 -2.20 -5.79 22.18
N PHE A 243 -3.34 -6.31 21.71
CA PHE A 243 -3.53 -6.67 20.30
C PHE A 243 -3.55 -5.47 19.33
N GLU A 244 -3.76 -4.25 19.83
CA GLU A 244 -3.72 -3.02 19.02
C GLU A 244 -2.36 -2.32 19.04
N LEU A 245 -1.43 -2.74 19.92
CA LEU A 245 -0.11 -2.13 20.01
C LEU A 245 0.63 -2.18 18.67
N GLY A 246 0.47 -3.26 17.90
CA GLY A 246 1.02 -3.37 16.55
C GLY A 246 0.57 -2.23 15.62
N THR A 247 -0.69 -1.78 15.73
CA THR A 247 -1.22 -0.64 14.95
C THR A 247 -0.47 0.65 15.29
N VAL A 248 -0.17 0.89 16.57
CA VAL A 248 0.58 2.07 17.04
C VAL A 248 2.01 2.05 16.47
N ILE A 249 2.70 0.92 16.62
CA ILE A 249 4.08 0.75 16.14
C ILE A 249 4.16 0.89 14.61
N CYS A 250 3.20 0.30 13.89
CA CYS A 250 3.07 0.43 12.44
C CYS A 250 2.81 1.89 12.03
N GLY A 251 1.94 2.60 12.75
CA GLY A 251 1.69 4.04 12.55
C GLY A 251 2.97 4.87 12.66
N ARG A 252 3.81 4.58 13.65
CA ARG A 252 5.10 5.25 13.84
C ARG A 252 6.08 4.99 12.69
N LEU A 253 6.23 3.73 12.25
CA LEU A 253 7.05 3.41 11.07
C LEU A 253 6.58 4.20 9.84
N ARG A 254 5.28 4.21 9.57
CA ARG A 254 4.70 4.92 8.42
C ARG A 254 4.99 6.41 8.47
N ALA A 255 4.88 7.03 9.64
CA ALA A 255 5.20 8.45 9.83
C ALA A 255 6.68 8.73 9.57
N VAL A 256 7.59 7.90 10.11
CA VAL A 256 9.04 8.03 9.90
C VAL A 256 9.43 7.89 8.43
N ILE A 257 8.89 6.89 7.72
CA ILE A 257 9.17 6.71 6.28
C ILE A 257 8.60 7.88 5.47
N THR A 258 7.38 8.34 5.80
CA THR A 258 6.74 9.46 5.08
C THR A 258 7.57 10.74 5.22
N ALA A 259 7.98 11.09 6.45
CA ALA A 259 8.85 12.24 6.69
C ALA A 259 10.20 12.10 5.97
N SER A 260 10.74 10.87 5.88
CA SER A 260 11.97 10.61 5.12
C SER A 260 11.78 10.87 3.62
N PHE A 261 10.66 10.44 3.04
CA PHE A 261 10.37 10.71 1.63
C PHE A 261 10.16 12.19 1.34
N GLU A 262 9.47 12.93 2.21
CA GLU A 262 9.32 14.38 2.09
C GLU A 262 10.69 15.09 2.07
N LEU A 263 11.60 14.68 2.96
CA LEU A 263 12.97 15.18 2.99
C LEU A 263 13.75 14.84 1.71
N LEU A 264 13.63 13.61 1.22
CA LEU A 264 14.37 13.14 0.04
C LEU A 264 13.86 13.79 -1.25
N GLU A 265 12.54 14.01 -1.38
CA GLU A 265 11.95 14.73 -2.51
C GLU A 265 12.47 16.16 -2.61
N GLY A 266 12.57 16.86 -1.48
CA GLY A 266 13.17 18.20 -1.41
C GLY A 266 14.65 18.24 -1.82
N ARG A 267 15.32 17.08 -1.93
CA ARG A 267 16.75 16.95 -2.25
C ARG A 267 17.03 16.17 -3.53
N GLN A 268 16.04 16.04 -4.41
CA GLN A 268 16.15 15.19 -5.59
C GLN A 268 17.32 15.58 -6.53
N LEU A 269 17.62 16.88 -6.67
CA LEU A 269 18.77 17.34 -7.47
C LEU A 269 20.10 16.86 -6.89
N THR A 270 20.28 16.98 -5.57
CA THR A 270 21.47 16.49 -4.88
C THR A 270 21.61 14.99 -5.05
N LEU A 271 20.54 14.23 -4.84
CA LEU A 271 20.55 12.78 -5.02
C LEU A 271 20.93 12.39 -6.46
N GLN A 272 20.40 13.09 -7.46
CA GLN A 272 20.69 12.82 -8.86
C GLN A 272 22.17 13.03 -9.21
N ASN A 273 22.77 14.10 -8.67
CA ASN A 273 24.15 14.49 -8.98
C ASN A 273 25.20 13.73 -8.16
N THR A 274 24.82 13.15 -7.02
CA THR A 274 25.76 12.48 -6.10
C THR A 274 25.54 10.98 -5.98
N VAL A 275 24.32 10.54 -5.69
CA VAL A 275 24.02 9.13 -5.37
C VAL A 275 23.65 8.34 -6.62
N PHE A 276 22.72 8.84 -7.44
CA PHE A 276 22.29 8.13 -8.65
C PHE A 276 23.32 8.18 -9.78
N SER A 277 24.25 9.14 -9.75
CA SER A 277 25.39 9.23 -10.66
C SER A 277 26.58 8.34 -10.23
N ASP A 278 26.61 7.88 -8.97
CA ASP A 278 27.68 7.02 -8.47
C ASP A 278 27.63 5.66 -9.18
N SER A 279 28.77 5.27 -9.77
CA SER A 279 28.88 4.05 -10.57
C SER A 279 28.69 2.76 -9.77
N ARG A 280 28.89 2.81 -8.44
CA ARG A 280 28.81 1.66 -7.54
C ARG A 280 27.39 1.32 -7.14
N VAL A 281 26.52 2.32 -6.97
CA VAL A 281 25.17 2.13 -6.40
C VAL A 281 24.04 2.69 -7.27
N GLY A 282 24.35 3.65 -8.15
CA GLY A 282 23.35 4.39 -8.91
C GLY A 282 22.52 3.51 -9.84
N LYS A 283 23.13 2.51 -10.47
CA LYS A 283 22.43 1.54 -11.35
C LYS A 283 21.38 0.74 -10.58
N LEU A 284 21.77 0.15 -9.45
CA LEU A 284 20.87 -0.62 -8.59
C LEU A 284 19.70 0.24 -8.10
N LEU A 285 20.01 1.41 -7.52
CA LEU A 285 18.99 2.28 -6.93
C LEU A 285 18.02 2.85 -7.98
N SER A 286 18.48 3.10 -9.20
CA SER A 286 17.63 3.54 -10.31
C SER A 286 16.76 2.41 -10.87
N ALA A 287 17.26 1.17 -10.83
CA ALA A 287 16.53 0.00 -11.30
C ALA A 287 15.49 -0.49 -10.29
N ALA A 288 15.80 -0.48 -8.98
CA ALA A 288 14.99 -1.09 -7.93
C ALA A 288 13.48 -0.75 -7.98
N PRO A 289 13.04 0.51 -8.18
CA PRO A 289 11.61 0.83 -8.26
C PRO A 289 10.93 0.35 -9.55
N ASN A 290 11.71 -0.08 -10.54
CA ASN A 290 11.25 -0.55 -11.85
C ASN A 290 11.38 -2.07 -12.01
N VAL A 291 12.19 -2.74 -11.17
CA VAL A 291 12.25 -4.20 -11.05
C VAL A 291 11.04 -4.66 -10.25
N TYR A 292 9.84 -4.40 -10.76
CA TYR A 292 8.62 -4.94 -10.20
C TYR A 292 8.50 -6.40 -10.66
N LEU A 293 8.74 -7.35 -9.75
CA LEU A 293 8.54 -8.79 -10.00
C LEU A 293 7.05 -9.21 -9.87
N GLY A 294 6.14 -8.28 -9.61
CA GLY A 294 4.69 -8.51 -9.54
C GLY A 294 3.98 -8.23 -10.87
N ARG A 295 2.65 -8.44 -10.90
CA ARG A 295 1.80 -8.24 -12.09
C ARG A 295 1.72 -6.77 -12.51
N ASP A 296 2.68 -6.32 -13.30
CA ASP A 296 2.51 -5.13 -14.12
C ASP A 296 1.43 -5.41 -15.17
N PHE A 297 0.19 -5.01 -14.90
CA PHE A 297 -0.91 -5.04 -15.87
C PHE A 297 -0.66 -4.15 -17.11
N ASN A 298 0.45 -3.40 -17.12
CA ASN A 298 0.77 -2.43 -18.16
C ASN A 298 1.97 -2.84 -19.05
N SER A 299 2.76 -3.85 -18.65
CA SER A 299 3.97 -4.26 -19.39
C SER A 299 3.82 -5.59 -20.13
N ASN A 300 2.86 -6.43 -19.74
CA ASN A 300 2.42 -7.56 -20.57
C ASN A 300 1.38 -7.08 -21.58
N ALA A 301 1.84 -6.38 -22.62
CA ALA A 301 1.06 -6.31 -23.85
C ALA A 301 0.76 -7.76 -24.26
N THR A 302 -0.50 -8.16 -24.19
CA THR A 302 -1.03 -9.46 -24.64
C THR A 302 -0.38 -9.82 -25.98
N LYS A 303 0.55 -10.79 -25.97
CA LYS A 303 1.35 -11.15 -27.16
C LYS A 303 0.55 -12.01 -28.14
N SER A 304 -0.53 -12.65 -27.66
CA SER A 304 -1.45 -13.46 -28.46
C SER A 304 -2.71 -12.68 -28.82
N THR A 305 -3.19 -12.87 -30.05
CA THR A 305 -4.47 -12.37 -30.55
C THR A 305 -5.67 -12.86 -29.73
N GLU A 306 -5.56 -14.03 -29.10
CA GLU A 306 -6.66 -14.67 -28.36
C GLU A 306 -6.91 -14.07 -26.97
N GLU A 307 -5.90 -13.41 -26.39
CA GLU A 307 -5.98 -12.84 -25.04
C GLU A 307 -6.39 -11.36 -25.03
N ARG A 308 -6.42 -10.71 -26.21
CA ARG A 308 -6.70 -9.27 -26.33
C ARG A 308 -8.20 -8.98 -26.44
N LEU A 309 -8.63 -7.83 -25.92
CA LEU A 309 -9.99 -7.33 -26.12
C LEU A 309 -10.16 -6.79 -27.53
N THR A 310 -10.85 -7.54 -28.39
CA THR A 310 -11.23 -7.07 -29.74
C THR A 310 -12.59 -6.36 -29.73
N PRO A 311 -12.86 -5.46 -30.69
CA PRO A 311 -14.16 -4.79 -30.82
C PRO A 311 -15.38 -5.72 -30.86
N ALA A 312 -15.24 -6.88 -31.49
CA ALA A 312 -16.30 -7.89 -31.58
C ALA A 312 -16.62 -8.55 -30.22
N LEU A 313 -15.60 -8.73 -29.38
CA LEU A 313 -15.73 -9.39 -28.08
C LEU A 313 -16.38 -8.50 -27.02
N ILE A 314 -16.26 -7.16 -27.15
CA ILE A 314 -16.75 -6.21 -26.12
C ILE A 314 -18.20 -6.48 -25.75
N LYS A 315 -19.09 -6.64 -26.73
CA LYS A 315 -20.53 -6.86 -26.49
C LYS A 315 -20.81 -8.11 -25.67
N GLN A 316 -19.95 -9.11 -25.76
CA GLN A 316 -20.08 -10.36 -25.01
C GLN A 316 -19.58 -10.16 -23.57
N VAL A 317 -18.39 -9.53 -23.41
CA VAL A 317 -17.67 -9.51 -22.13
C VAL A 317 -18.00 -8.36 -21.19
N TYR A 318 -18.55 -7.25 -21.68
CA TYR A 318 -18.69 -6.03 -20.85
C TYR A 318 -19.57 -6.23 -19.60
N ARG A 319 -20.55 -7.14 -19.65
CA ARG A 319 -21.46 -7.40 -18.53
C ARG A 319 -20.85 -8.21 -17.39
N HIS A 320 -19.84 -9.04 -17.67
CA HIS A 320 -19.24 -9.93 -16.68
C HIS A 320 -17.79 -9.58 -16.35
N SER A 321 -17.04 -9.06 -17.32
CA SER A 321 -15.60 -8.79 -17.15
C SER A 321 -15.27 -7.33 -16.89
N PHE A 322 -16.07 -6.36 -17.37
CA PHE A 322 -15.74 -4.96 -17.14
C PHE A 322 -16.00 -4.59 -15.67
N PRO A 323 -15.05 -3.89 -15.01
CA PRO A 323 -15.30 -3.34 -13.69
C PRO A 323 -16.44 -2.31 -13.76
N PRO A 324 -17.15 -2.05 -12.66
CA PRO A 324 -18.33 -1.18 -12.65
C PRO A 324 -18.09 0.21 -13.26
N CYS A 325 -16.90 0.78 -13.05
CA CYS A 325 -16.53 2.09 -13.61
C CYS A 325 -16.48 2.10 -15.15
N MET A 326 -15.94 1.04 -15.77
CA MET A 326 -15.85 0.91 -17.22
C MET A 326 -17.17 0.45 -17.82
N ARG A 327 -17.90 -0.45 -17.14
CA ARG A 327 -19.23 -0.90 -17.56
C ARG A 327 -20.20 0.28 -17.68
N ARG A 328 -20.27 1.13 -16.66
CA ARG A 328 -21.13 2.32 -16.67
C ARG A 328 -20.79 3.28 -17.81
N LEU A 329 -19.49 3.52 -18.05
CA LEU A 329 -19.04 4.37 -19.16
C LEU A 329 -19.41 3.76 -20.51
N TYR A 330 -19.21 2.47 -20.67
CA TYR A 330 -19.53 1.75 -21.90
C TYR A 330 -21.03 1.78 -22.19
N GLU A 331 -21.88 1.50 -21.20
CA GLU A 331 -23.34 1.51 -21.33
C GLU A 331 -23.88 2.91 -21.68
N SER A 332 -23.41 3.95 -20.98
CA SER A 332 -23.75 5.35 -21.32
C SER A 332 -23.29 5.71 -22.74
N TYR A 333 -22.11 5.25 -23.16
CA TYR A 333 -21.60 5.51 -24.50
C TYR A 333 -22.45 4.87 -25.60
N MET A 334 -22.86 3.61 -25.39
CA MET A 334 -23.74 2.90 -26.32
C MET A 334 -25.11 3.56 -26.42
N ALA A 335 -25.61 4.17 -25.34
CA ALA A 335 -26.92 4.81 -25.31
C ALA A 335 -26.90 6.23 -25.89
N GLU A 336 -25.90 7.04 -25.54
CA GLU A 336 -25.86 8.48 -25.88
C GLU A 336 -25.15 8.75 -27.22
N HIS A 337 -24.38 7.79 -27.73
CA HIS A 337 -23.49 7.91 -28.89
C HIS A 337 -22.51 9.08 -28.78
N HIS A 338 -22.22 9.50 -27.54
CA HIS A 338 -21.37 10.63 -27.21
C HIS A 338 -20.77 10.40 -25.82
N MET A 339 -19.61 10.98 -25.55
CA MET A 339 -18.96 10.88 -24.25
C MET A 339 -18.15 12.15 -23.95
N ARG A 340 -18.16 12.61 -22.69
CA ARG A 340 -17.35 13.76 -22.25
C ARG A 340 -15.85 13.44 -22.26
N HIS A 341 -15.00 14.47 -22.32
CA HIS A 341 -13.53 14.31 -22.43
C HIS A 341 -12.92 13.35 -21.40
N GLY A 342 -13.24 13.49 -20.11
CA GLY A 342 -12.71 12.61 -19.06
C GLY A 342 -13.15 11.15 -19.22
N GLY A 343 -14.39 10.92 -19.64
CA GLY A 343 -14.88 9.58 -19.95
C GLY A 343 -14.12 8.97 -21.14
N ARG A 344 -13.89 9.76 -22.19
CA ARG A 344 -13.15 9.32 -23.39
C ARG A 344 -11.74 8.90 -23.02
N MET A 345 -11.04 9.72 -22.25
CA MET A 345 -9.70 9.40 -21.72
C MET A 345 -9.70 8.08 -20.94
N GLN A 346 -10.65 7.93 -20.00
CA GLN A 346 -10.73 6.73 -19.16
C GLN A 346 -11.01 5.46 -19.98
N LEU A 347 -12.02 5.51 -20.87
CA LEU A 347 -12.46 4.32 -21.60
C LEU A 347 -11.50 3.95 -22.74
N TRP A 348 -10.96 4.93 -23.48
CA TRP A 348 -10.05 4.65 -24.60
C TRP A 348 -8.70 4.13 -24.12
N LEU A 349 -8.17 4.65 -23.00
CA LEU A 349 -6.97 4.09 -22.38
C LEU A 349 -7.22 2.70 -21.79
N PHE A 350 -8.43 2.42 -21.29
CA PHE A 350 -8.80 1.08 -20.84
C PHE A 350 -8.79 0.06 -21.99
N PHE A 351 -9.36 0.40 -23.16
CA PHE A 351 -9.31 -0.48 -24.34
C PHE A 351 -7.89 -0.75 -24.79
N LYS A 352 -7.04 0.29 -24.82
CA LYS A 352 -5.61 0.15 -25.09
C LYS A 352 -4.93 -0.79 -24.09
N GLY A 353 -5.20 -0.62 -22.80
CA GLY A 353 -4.66 -1.48 -21.75
C GLY A 353 -5.12 -2.93 -21.83
N ALA A 354 -6.33 -3.15 -22.34
CA ALA A 354 -6.89 -4.48 -22.62
C ALA A 354 -6.39 -5.09 -23.94
N GLY A 355 -5.42 -4.45 -24.61
CA GLY A 355 -4.74 -4.97 -25.79
C GLY A 355 -5.38 -4.58 -27.12
N MET A 356 -6.37 -3.68 -27.15
CA MET A 356 -6.96 -3.20 -28.40
C MET A 356 -5.95 -2.35 -29.18
N THR A 357 -5.78 -2.64 -30.49
CA THR A 357 -4.87 -1.85 -31.33
C THR A 357 -5.39 -0.44 -31.58
N LEU A 358 -4.53 0.45 -32.07
CA LEU A 358 -4.93 1.80 -32.42
C LEU A 358 -6.03 1.80 -33.49
N GLU A 359 -5.87 1.00 -34.53
CA GLU A 359 -6.78 0.89 -35.66
C GLU A 359 -8.13 0.35 -35.21
N GLU A 360 -8.13 -0.69 -34.36
CA GLU A 360 -9.34 -1.26 -33.76
C GLU A 360 -10.07 -0.23 -32.90
N ASN A 361 -9.34 0.54 -32.08
CA ASN A 361 -9.91 1.56 -31.19
C ASN A 361 -10.52 2.72 -31.99
N LEU A 362 -9.84 3.18 -33.05
CA LEU A 362 -10.35 4.19 -33.97
C LEU A 362 -11.61 3.69 -34.69
N GLN A 363 -11.56 2.50 -35.29
CA GLN A 363 -12.69 1.94 -36.03
C GLN A 363 -13.90 1.72 -35.13
N PHE A 364 -13.69 1.16 -33.95
CA PHE A 364 -14.76 0.91 -32.98
C PHE A 364 -15.46 2.20 -32.56
N ASN A 365 -14.70 3.21 -32.15
CA ASN A 365 -15.28 4.48 -31.71
C ASN A 365 -15.95 5.23 -32.86
N ARG A 366 -15.39 5.19 -34.08
CA ARG A 366 -16.01 5.78 -35.27
C ARG A 366 -17.41 5.21 -35.54
N GLN A 367 -17.60 3.91 -35.32
CA GLN A 367 -18.89 3.24 -35.53
C GLN A 367 -19.97 3.64 -34.49
N ILE A 368 -19.56 4.00 -33.28
CA ILE A 368 -20.47 4.31 -32.17
C ILE A 368 -20.79 5.80 -32.12
N TRP A 369 -19.84 6.65 -32.50
CA TRP A 369 -19.98 8.10 -32.39
C TRP A 369 -21.17 8.60 -33.20
N ARG A 370 -21.96 9.52 -32.62
CA ARG A 370 -23.18 10.08 -33.22
C ARG A 370 -22.99 10.54 -34.66
N GLU A 371 -21.84 11.13 -34.96
CA GLU A 371 -21.49 11.65 -36.29
C GLU A 371 -20.17 11.01 -36.78
N PRO A 372 -20.22 9.83 -37.41
CA PRO A 372 -19.02 9.09 -37.81
C PRO A 372 -18.10 9.90 -38.74
N GLN A 373 -18.67 10.76 -39.58
CA GLN A 373 -17.91 11.59 -40.53
C GLN A 373 -17.06 12.67 -39.83
N LYS A 374 -17.46 13.15 -38.65
CA LYS A 374 -16.72 14.16 -37.87
C LYS A 374 -15.71 13.55 -36.91
N PHE A 375 -15.89 12.28 -36.54
CA PHE A 375 -15.08 11.60 -35.55
C PHE A 375 -13.58 11.71 -35.84
N ASP A 376 -13.16 11.44 -37.07
CA ASP A 376 -11.73 11.45 -37.42
C ASP A 376 -11.10 12.83 -37.26
N LYS A 377 -11.84 13.88 -37.61
CA LYS A 377 -11.38 15.27 -37.48
C LYS A 377 -11.25 15.70 -36.02
N GLU A 378 -12.17 15.26 -35.17
CA GLU A 378 -12.25 15.73 -33.77
C GLU A 378 -11.45 14.87 -32.78
N HIS A 379 -11.33 13.57 -33.06
CA HIS A 379 -10.94 12.59 -32.03
C HIS A 379 -9.82 11.63 -32.44
N ALA A 380 -9.51 11.46 -33.74
CA ALA A 380 -8.44 10.56 -34.14
C ALA A 380 -7.07 10.99 -33.58
N TYR A 381 -6.79 12.30 -33.57
CA TYR A 381 -5.59 12.87 -32.96
C TYR A 381 -5.46 12.48 -31.47
N ASN A 382 -6.54 12.63 -30.70
CA ASN A 382 -6.53 12.30 -29.27
C ASN A 382 -6.19 10.83 -29.02
N ILE A 383 -6.75 9.91 -29.83
CA ILE A 383 -6.47 8.48 -29.69
C ILE A 383 -5.02 8.18 -30.09
N ARG A 384 -4.51 8.72 -31.20
CA ARG A 384 -3.10 8.54 -31.59
C ARG A 384 -2.12 9.07 -30.54
N HIS A 385 -2.45 10.21 -29.94
CA HIS A 385 -1.69 10.76 -28.82
C HIS A 385 -1.69 9.82 -27.60
N MET A 386 -2.82 9.21 -27.24
CA MET A 386 -2.89 8.22 -26.15
C MET A 386 -2.01 6.98 -26.41
N TYR A 387 -1.85 6.57 -27.67
CA TYR A 387 -0.98 5.46 -28.08
C TYR A 387 0.50 5.88 -28.24
N GLY A 388 0.83 7.15 -28.00
CA GLY A 388 2.21 7.65 -28.04
C GLY A 388 2.77 7.91 -29.44
N LEU A 389 1.92 7.99 -30.47
CA LEU A 389 2.35 8.24 -31.85
C LEU A 389 2.42 9.74 -32.20
N GLU A 390 1.90 10.62 -31.35
CA GLU A 390 1.85 12.07 -31.58
C GLU A 390 2.33 12.85 -30.33
N GLY A 391 2.74 14.12 -30.50
CA GLY A 391 3.23 14.97 -29.41
C GLY A 391 4.61 14.58 -28.87
N LYS A 392 4.81 14.61 -27.54
CA LYS A 392 6.06 14.18 -26.86
C LYS A 392 6.33 12.66 -26.93
N ARG A 393 5.53 11.90 -27.70
CA ARG A 393 5.56 10.43 -27.78
C ARG A 393 5.47 9.75 -26.41
N ALA A 394 4.72 10.35 -25.49
CA ALA A 394 4.48 9.78 -24.18
C ALA A 394 3.42 8.66 -24.29
N ASN A 395 3.82 7.43 -23.99
CA ASN A 395 2.92 6.28 -23.99
C ASN A 395 2.02 6.32 -22.73
N TYR A 396 0.79 6.84 -22.86
CA TYR A 396 -0.12 7.02 -21.71
C TYR A 396 -0.61 5.69 -21.15
N ALA A 397 -0.39 5.45 -19.86
CA ALA A 397 -0.90 4.26 -19.18
C ALA A 397 -2.42 4.34 -18.94
N PRO A 398 -3.13 3.20 -18.89
CA PRO A 398 -4.51 3.13 -18.40
C PRO A 398 -4.65 3.77 -17.02
N LEU A 399 -5.77 4.47 -16.81
CA LEU A 399 -6.02 5.15 -15.54
C LEU A 399 -6.16 4.14 -14.40
N ARG A 400 -5.48 4.42 -13.29
CA ARG A 400 -5.58 3.62 -12.05
C ARG A 400 -6.91 3.89 -11.35
N CYS A 401 -7.40 2.92 -10.57
CA CYS A 401 -8.62 3.10 -9.77
C CYS A 401 -8.55 4.35 -8.88
N SER A 402 -7.41 4.59 -8.23
CA SER A 402 -7.18 5.78 -7.40
C SER A 402 -7.31 7.09 -8.19
N GLN A 403 -6.76 7.14 -9.41
CA GLN A 403 -6.89 8.30 -10.29
C GLN A 403 -8.35 8.53 -10.71
N ILE A 404 -9.06 7.47 -11.09
CA ILE A 404 -10.48 7.54 -11.48
C ILE A 404 -11.34 8.06 -10.31
N ILE A 405 -11.09 7.58 -9.08
CA ILE A 405 -11.84 7.98 -7.89
C ILE A 405 -11.57 9.44 -7.54
N THR A 406 -10.29 9.86 -7.51
CA THR A 406 -9.91 11.23 -7.11
C THR A 406 -10.36 12.26 -8.14
N THR A 407 -10.15 12.01 -9.43
CA THR A 407 -10.49 12.96 -10.50
C THR A 407 -12.00 13.14 -10.66
N ASN A 408 -12.79 12.06 -10.53
CA ASN A 408 -14.25 12.17 -10.57
C ASN A 408 -14.82 12.93 -9.37
N SER A 409 -14.20 12.81 -8.19
CA SER A 409 -14.62 13.53 -6.98
C SER A 409 -14.43 15.04 -7.14
N GLN A 410 -13.29 15.48 -7.70
CA GLN A 410 -13.02 16.89 -7.97
C GLN A 410 -13.99 17.48 -9.00
N HIS A 411 -14.32 16.72 -10.06
CA HIS A 411 -15.24 17.19 -11.09
C HIS A 411 -16.70 17.29 -10.59
N LEU A 412 -17.13 16.38 -9.71
CA LEU A 412 -18.43 16.47 -9.02
C LEU A 412 -18.49 17.69 -8.08
N GLN A 413 -17.44 17.92 -7.29
CA GLN A 413 -17.36 19.09 -6.40
C GLN A 413 -17.41 20.41 -7.19
N GLN A 414 -16.74 20.47 -8.34
CA GLN A 414 -16.73 21.64 -9.20
C GLN A 414 -18.11 21.90 -9.84
N GLN A 415 -18.83 20.84 -10.25
CA GLN A 415 -20.22 20.98 -10.72
C GLN A 415 -21.18 21.42 -9.60
N GLN A 416 -21.02 20.90 -8.39
CA GLN A 416 -21.82 21.34 -7.24
C GLN A 416 -21.55 22.81 -6.89
N GLN A 417 -20.29 23.25 -6.93
CA GLN A 417 -19.94 24.66 -6.75
C GLN A 417 -20.53 25.56 -7.84
N GLN A 418 -20.49 25.12 -9.11
CA GLN A 418 -21.10 25.88 -10.21
C GLN A 418 -22.62 25.98 -10.09
N GLN A 419 -23.30 24.90 -9.66
CA GLN A 419 -24.75 24.94 -9.41
C GLN A 419 -25.10 25.86 -8.24
N GLN A 420 -24.30 25.86 -7.17
CA GLN A 420 -24.47 26.78 -6.04
C GLN A 420 -24.27 28.24 -6.46
N GLN A 421 -23.26 28.53 -7.29
CA GLN A 421 -23.02 29.88 -7.83
C GLN A 421 -24.16 30.35 -8.74
N GLN A 422 -24.72 29.48 -9.58
CA GLN A 422 -25.87 29.81 -10.42
C GLN A 422 -27.13 30.09 -9.58
N GLN A 423 -27.38 29.32 -8.53
CA GLN A 423 -28.49 29.60 -7.60
C GLN A 423 -28.29 30.93 -6.87
N GLN A 424 -27.09 31.24 -6.41
CA GLN A 424 -26.80 32.53 -5.76
C GLN A 424 -26.99 33.71 -6.72
N GLN A 425 -26.61 33.58 -7.99
CA GLN A 425 -26.85 34.62 -9.00
C GLN A 425 -28.34 34.82 -9.28
N GLN A 426 -29.13 33.74 -9.33
CA GLN A 426 -30.59 33.86 -9.50
C GLN A 426 -31.26 34.54 -8.31
N VAL A 427 -30.82 34.22 -7.08
CA VAL A 427 -31.32 34.88 -5.86
C VAL A 427 -30.95 36.37 -5.87
N GLN A 428 -29.71 36.72 -6.25
CA GLN A 428 -29.28 38.11 -6.35
C GLN A 428 -30.10 38.88 -7.40
N GLN A 429 -30.32 38.30 -8.58
CA GLN A 429 -31.15 38.91 -9.63
C GLN A 429 -32.60 39.14 -9.16
N GLN A 430 -33.17 38.20 -8.38
CA GLN A 430 -34.51 38.37 -7.81
C GLN A 430 -34.54 39.47 -6.75
N GLN A 431 -33.51 39.59 -5.92
CA GLN A 431 -33.38 40.65 -4.92
C GLN A 431 -33.20 42.04 -5.55
N ASP A 432 -32.42 42.12 -6.63
CA ASP A 432 -32.24 43.36 -7.40
C ASP A 432 -33.54 43.75 -8.15
N HIS A 433 -34.31 42.77 -8.62
CA HIS A 433 -35.61 43.00 -9.25
C HIS A 433 -36.69 43.44 -8.24
N CYS A 434 -36.66 42.91 -7.01
CA CYS A 434 -37.53 43.40 -5.93
C CYS A 434 -37.13 44.81 -5.47
N SER A 435 -35.82 45.09 -5.36
CA SER A 435 -35.30 46.39 -4.92
C SER A 435 -35.53 47.52 -5.93
N SER A 436 -35.62 47.19 -7.22
CA SER A 436 -35.95 48.15 -8.28
C SER A 436 -37.45 48.46 -8.36
N ARG A 437 -38.32 47.56 -7.91
CA ARG A 437 -39.78 47.80 -7.77
C ARG A 437 -40.19 48.54 -6.51
N SER A 438 -39.30 48.63 -5.52
CA SER A 438 -39.56 49.28 -4.22
C SER A 438 -39.01 50.71 -4.11
N LYS A 439 -38.50 51.30 -5.21
CA LYS A 439 -38.19 52.74 -5.24
C LYS A 439 -39.45 53.50 -5.69
N PRO A 440 -40.01 54.39 -4.85
CA PRO A 440 -41.24 55.13 -5.12
C PRO A 440 -41.12 56.11 -6.28
#